data_AF-A0A420H067-F1
#
_entry.id   AF-A0A420H067-F1
#
_cell.length_a   1.000
_cell.length_b   1.000
_cell.length_c   1.000
_cell.angle_alpha   90.00
_cell.angle_beta   90.00
_cell.angle_gamma   90.00
#
_symmetry.space_group_name_H-M   'P 1'
#
loop_
_entity.id
_entity.type
_entity.pdbx_description
1 polymer ?
#
loop_
_entity_poly.entity_id
_entity_poly.type
_entity_poly.pdbx_seq_one_letter_code
_entity_poly.pdbx_strand_id
1 'polypeptide(L)'
;MHCSTPYLNASEAARQLGVSTKALRLYEQRGLVTPSRTVAGYRSYGPGEMTRAAEIVALRSLGLSLAQVAQVLEGDPQSLEPALASHEAKLEAGIRQLVDTIAKVRGLRAGLAEGRAPADGELTRLLNPGVTSGTAFDLPWPWGGERFELREIRPLNYIIGPLGSGKTRLALCLAEKLPNAAFLGLERIQDGHAAALARMAADVALKSRVDRTLAWLIGEGAVESEALTTLLVELESEGPATLVVDMVEQGLDQATQEALIVHLRQRAKAGGRALFLMTRSSAILDLAAIGPDESIILCPANHSPPTLVAAYPGTPGYEAVATCLASPEVRARTAGMIAWRPEAA
;
A
#
# COMPACT_ATOMS: atom_id res chain seq x y z
N MET A 1 -4.57 30.08 -36.27
CA MET A 1 -4.97 28.65 -36.17
C MET A 1 -5.28 28.35 -34.71
N HIS A 2 -6.55 28.38 -34.32
CA HIS A 2 -6.95 27.97 -32.98
C HIS A 2 -7.26 26.48 -33.02
N CYS A 3 -6.31 25.67 -32.54
CA CYS A 3 -6.57 24.27 -32.29
C CYS A 3 -7.54 24.23 -31.10
N SER A 4 -8.84 24.03 -31.37
CA SER A 4 -9.83 23.79 -30.33
C SER A 4 -9.49 22.45 -29.69
N THR A 5 -8.62 22.46 -28.67
CA THR A 5 -8.33 21.28 -27.87
C THR A 5 -9.67 20.72 -27.36
N PRO A 6 -10.02 19.47 -27.69
CA PRO A 6 -11.34 18.94 -27.39
C PRO A 6 -11.54 18.85 -25.88
N TYR A 7 -12.77 19.16 -25.44
CA TYR A 7 -13.20 18.86 -24.09
C TYR A 7 -13.25 17.33 -23.91
N LEU A 8 -12.66 16.84 -22.83
CA LEU A 8 -12.53 15.41 -22.56
C LEU A 8 -13.55 14.96 -21.53
N ASN A 9 -14.09 13.76 -21.70
CA ASN A 9 -14.84 13.14 -20.61
C ASN A 9 -13.89 12.64 -19.50
N ALA A 10 -14.44 12.28 -18.34
CA ALA A 10 -13.64 11.87 -17.19
C ALA A 10 -12.69 10.68 -17.47
N SER A 11 -13.11 9.71 -18.28
CA SER A 11 -12.28 8.54 -18.60
C SER A 11 -11.13 8.89 -19.55
N GLU A 12 -11.39 9.75 -20.53
CA GLU A 12 -10.36 10.25 -21.44
C GLU A 12 -9.33 11.12 -20.73
N ALA A 13 -9.81 12.06 -19.90
CA ALA A 13 -8.95 12.92 -19.08
C ALA A 13 -8.07 12.08 -18.15
N ALA A 14 -8.65 11.10 -17.46
CA ALA A 14 -7.94 10.20 -16.55
C ALA A 14 -6.83 9.43 -17.29
N ARG A 15 -7.16 8.87 -18.46
CA ARG A 15 -6.20 8.14 -19.30
C ARG A 15 -5.06 9.04 -19.77
N GLN A 16 -5.35 10.27 -20.21
CA GLN A 16 -4.33 11.20 -20.68
C GLN A 16 -3.40 11.67 -19.56
N LEU A 17 -3.92 11.81 -18.34
CA LEU A 17 -3.16 12.23 -17.17
C LEU A 17 -2.45 11.05 -16.46
N GLY A 18 -2.71 9.81 -16.86
CA GLY A 18 -2.17 8.62 -16.20
C GLY A 18 -2.72 8.41 -14.78
N VAL A 19 -3.94 8.87 -14.50
CA VAL A 19 -4.61 8.73 -13.19
C VAL A 19 -5.92 7.97 -13.33
N SER A 20 -6.52 7.58 -12.19
CA SER A 20 -7.85 6.97 -12.18
C SER A 20 -8.95 8.04 -12.30
N THR A 21 -10.13 7.64 -12.77
CA THR A 21 -11.32 8.51 -12.73
C THR A 21 -11.72 8.85 -11.29
N LYS A 22 -11.42 7.97 -10.32
CA LYS A 22 -11.57 8.24 -8.88
C LYS A 22 -10.68 9.40 -8.43
N ALA A 23 -9.43 9.47 -8.92
CA ALA A 23 -8.52 10.57 -8.60
C ALA A 23 -9.06 11.93 -9.09
N LEU A 24 -9.59 12.00 -10.32
CA LEU A 24 -10.19 13.24 -10.82
C LEU A 24 -11.42 13.68 -10.03
N ARG A 25 -12.25 12.73 -9.56
CA ARG A 25 -13.37 13.03 -8.66
C ARG A 25 -12.89 13.54 -7.31
N LEU A 26 -11.80 12.97 -6.79
CA LEU A 26 -11.19 13.42 -5.54
C LEU A 26 -10.65 14.85 -5.67
N TYR A 27 -10.03 15.19 -6.80
CA TYR A 27 -9.57 16.57 -7.05
C TYR A 27 -10.74 17.57 -7.08
N GLU A 28 -11.86 17.20 -7.71
CA GLU A 28 -13.09 18.00 -7.69
C GLU A 28 -13.67 18.13 -6.27
N GLN A 29 -13.76 17.02 -5.52
CA GLN A 29 -14.25 17.03 -4.14
C GLN A 29 -13.41 17.91 -3.22
N ARG A 30 -12.11 18.02 -3.48
CA ARG A 30 -11.17 18.90 -2.76
C ARG A 30 -11.10 20.31 -3.34
N GLY A 31 -11.92 20.64 -4.34
CA GLY A 31 -11.95 21.97 -4.97
C GLY A 31 -10.73 22.32 -5.81
N LEU A 32 -9.85 21.36 -6.11
CA LEU A 32 -8.60 21.58 -6.84
C LEU A 32 -8.82 21.72 -8.35
N VAL A 33 -9.87 21.06 -8.87
CA VAL A 33 -10.29 21.13 -10.27
C VAL A 33 -11.81 21.26 -10.32
N THR A 34 -12.30 22.24 -11.06
CA THR A 34 -13.74 22.44 -11.27
C THR A 34 -14.09 22.08 -12.71
N PRO A 35 -14.49 20.84 -13.02
CA PRO A 35 -14.83 20.46 -14.38
C PRO A 35 -16.13 21.14 -14.82
N SER A 36 -16.15 21.58 -16.07
CA SER A 36 -17.37 21.92 -16.78
C SER A 36 -18.32 20.71 -16.87
N ARG A 37 -19.61 20.93 -17.11
CA ARG A 37 -20.58 19.84 -17.30
C ARG A 37 -21.27 19.94 -18.66
N THR A 38 -21.49 18.80 -19.30
CA THR A 38 -22.30 18.72 -20.53
C THR A 38 -23.76 18.99 -20.22
N VAL A 39 -24.58 19.20 -21.26
CA VAL A 39 -26.05 19.38 -21.12
C VAL A 39 -26.70 18.20 -20.39
N ALA A 40 -26.18 16.98 -20.58
CA ALA A 40 -26.64 15.77 -19.89
C ALA A 40 -26.10 15.63 -18.45
N GLY A 41 -25.31 16.60 -17.96
CA GLY A 41 -24.79 16.62 -16.59
C GLY A 41 -23.47 15.86 -16.37
N TYR A 42 -22.84 15.34 -17.42
CA TYR A 42 -21.56 14.63 -17.31
C TYR A 42 -20.38 15.59 -17.18
N ARG A 43 -19.34 15.18 -16.44
CA ARG A 43 -18.09 15.95 -16.31
C ARG A 43 -17.37 16.08 -17.64
N SER A 44 -16.90 17.29 -17.93
CA SER A 44 -16.21 17.70 -19.13
C SER A 44 -14.99 18.54 -18.75
N TYR A 45 -13.80 18.13 -19.19
CA TYR A 45 -12.54 18.76 -18.84
C TYR A 45 -12.00 19.51 -20.06
N GLY A 46 -11.97 20.84 -19.97
CA GLY A 46 -11.37 21.69 -20.98
C GLY A 46 -9.85 21.83 -20.79
N PRO A 47 -9.20 22.64 -21.64
CA PRO A 47 -7.74 22.83 -21.60
C PRO A 47 -7.23 23.38 -20.26
N GLY A 48 -8.00 24.30 -19.64
CA GLY A 48 -7.65 24.87 -18.34
C GLY A 48 -7.71 23.83 -17.22
N GLU A 49 -8.79 23.04 -17.18
CA GLU A 49 -8.94 21.96 -16.20
C GLU A 49 -7.89 20.87 -16.39
N MET A 50 -7.54 20.53 -17.64
CA MET A 50 -6.48 19.58 -17.94
C MET A 50 -5.09 20.08 -17.52
N THR A 51 -4.81 21.38 -17.73
CA THR A 51 -3.56 22.00 -17.28
C THR A 51 -3.44 21.96 -15.76
N ARG A 52 -4.51 22.36 -15.06
CA ARG A 52 -4.57 22.32 -13.58
C ARG A 52 -4.44 20.89 -13.05
N ALA A 53 -5.12 19.93 -13.68
CA ALA A 53 -5.02 18.53 -13.30
C ALA A 53 -3.62 17.95 -13.54
N ALA A 54 -2.94 18.33 -14.62
CA ALA A 54 -1.56 17.92 -14.88
C ALA A 54 -0.59 18.48 -13.82
N GLU A 55 -0.78 19.74 -13.40
CA GLU A 55 0.00 20.36 -12.32
C GLU A 55 -0.20 19.63 -10.98
N ILE A 56 -1.46 19.31 -10.63
CA ILE A 56 -1.78 18.48 -9.46
C ILE A 56 -1.07 17.12 -9.54
N VAL A 57 -1.11 16.45 -10.69
CA VAL A 57 -0.45 15.15 -10.88
C VAL A 57 1.06 15.27 -10.70
N ALA A 58 1.68 16.32 -11.23
CA ALA A 58 3.11 16.57 -11.06
C ALA A 58 3.47 16.76 -9.58
N LEU A 59 2.75 17.61 -8.84
CA LEU A 59 2.99 17.83 -7.41
C LEU A 59 2.75 16.56 -6.59
N ARG A 60 1.70 15.78 -6.93
CA ARG A 60 1.46 14.46 -6.32
C ARG A 60 2.59 13.48 -6.57
N SER A 61 3.22 13.52 -7.75
CA SER A 61 4.38 12.66 -8.07
C SER A 61 5.62 12.99 -7.23
N LEU A 62 5.75 14.23 -6.76
CA LEU A 62 6.78 14.65 -5.81
C LEU A 62 6.50 14.17 -4.37
N GLY A 63 5.30 13.66 -4.10
CA GLY A 63 4.89 13.13 -2.80
C GLY A 63 4.11 14.11 -1.93
N LEU A 64 3.65 15.24 -2.47
CA LEU A 64 2.82 16.18 -1.71
C LEU A 64 1.46 15.58 -1.38
N SER A 65 0.93 15.89 -0.20
CA SER A 65 -0.48 15.64 0.12
C SER A 65 -1.39 16.60 -0.65
N LEU A 66 -2.67 16.27 -0.81
CA LEU A 66 -3.63 17.14 -1.51
C LEU A 66 -3.79 18.51 -0.84
N ALA A 67 -3.65 18.59 0.48
CA ALA A 67 -3.61 19.86 1.20
C ALA A 67 -2.37 20.70 0.83
N GLN A 68 -1.19 20.08 0.76
CA GLN A 68 0.03 20.77 0.32
C GLN A 68 -0.05 21.17 -1.16
N VAL A 69 -0.63 20.33 -2.01
CA VAL A 69 -0.92 20.68 -3.41
C VAL A 69 -1.80 21.93 -3.46
N ALA A 70 -2.86 22.01 -2.66
CA ALA A 70 -3.72 23.21 -2.60
C ALA A 70 -2.90 24.47 -2.26
N GLN A 71 -2.03 24.40 -1.25
CA GLN A 71 -1.19 25.51 -0.82
C GLN A 71 -0.24 25.99 -1.92
N VAL A 72 0.45 25.07 -2.62
CA VAL A 72 1.31 25.42 -3.75
C VAL A 72 0.50 26.12 -4.85
N LEU A 73 -0.68 25.58 -5.16
CA LEU A 73 -1.57 26.09 -6.20
C LEU A 73 -2.24 27.42 -5.86
N GLU A 74 -2.27 27.80 -4.57
CA GLU A 74 -2.73 29.09 -4.04
C GLU A 74 -1.58 30.12 -3.94
N GLY A 75 -0.35 29.73 -4.27
CA GLY A 75 0.80 30.62 -4.32
C GLY A 75 1.67 30.65 -3.08
N ASP A 76 1.63 29.61 -2.24
CA ASP A 76 2.60 29.39 -1.16
C ASP A 76 3.71 28.42 -1.62
N PRO A 77 4.82 28.93 -2.21
CA PRO A 77 5.93 28.09 -2.64
C PRO A 77 6.73 27.50 -1.48
N GLN A 78 6.58 27.96 -0.23
CA GLN A 78 7.30 27.38 0.90
C GLN A 78 6.87 25.95 1.18
N SER A 79 5.61 25.62 0.84
CA SER A 79 5.09 24.25 0.91
C SER A 79 5.75 23.28 -0.10
N LEU A 80 6.40 23.80 -1.15
CA LEU A 80 7.04 23.01 -2.19
C LEU A 80 8.47 22.55 -1.81
N GLU A 81 9.22 23.35 -1.06
CA GLU A 81 10.63 23.09 -0.75
C GLU A 81 10.84 21.73 -0.05
N PRO A 82 10.10 21.37 1.02
CA PRO A 82 10.32 20.10 1.71
C PRO A 82 10.02 18.89 0.82
N ALA A 83 9.07 19.04 -0.11
CA ALA A 83 8.73 18.00 -1.06
C ALA A 83 9.82 17.84 -2.14
N LEU A 84 10.40 18.95 -2.62
CA LEU A 84 11.54 18.91 -3.53
C LEU A 84 12.78 18.31 -2.87
N ALA A 85 13.11 18.69 -1.62
CA ALA A 85 14.21 18.11 -0.87
C ALA A 85 14.02 16.60 -0.64
N SER A 86 12.79 16.17 -0.31
CA SER A 86 12.44 14.75 -0.22
C SER A 86 12.58 14.02 -1.56
N HIS A 87 12.20 14.67 -2.66
CA HIS A 87 12.35 14.12 -4.01
C HIS A 87 13.82 14.01 -4.42
N GLU A 88 14.65 15.02 -4.13
CA GLU A 88 16.09 15.00 -4.33
C GLU A 88 16.73 13.83 -3.57
N ALA A 89 16.46 13.70 -2.27
CA ALA A 89 16.97 12.59 -1.46
C ALA A 89 16.57 11.20 -2.01
N LYS A 90 15.37 11.08 -2.60
CA LYS A 90 14.92 9.84 -3.28
C LYS A 90 15.71 9.58 -4.55
N LEU A 91 15.95 10.60 -5.36
CA LEU A 91 16.77 10.48 -6.57
C LEU A 91 18.21 10.09 -6.21
N GLU A 92 18.79 10.68 -5.17
CA GLU A 92 20.12 10.32 -4.66
C GLU A 92 20.18 8.88 -4.14
N ALA A 93 19.14 8.42 -3.43
CA ALA A 93 19.02 7.02 -3.03
C ALA A 93 18.92 6.09 -4.25
N GLY A 94 18.16 6.48 -5.27
CA GLY A 94 18.06 5.75 -6.54
C GLY A 94 19.39 5.66 -7.27
N ILE A 95 20.18 6.74 -7.30
CA ILE A 95 21.54 6.73 -7.86
C ILE A 95 22.42 5.71 -7.13
N ARG A 96 22.41 5.72 -5.79
CA ARG A 96 23.16 4.73 -4.99
C ARG A 96 22.75 3.30 -5.32
N GLN A 97 21.44 3.03 -5.39
CA GLN A 97 20.91 1.71 -5.74
C GLN A 97 21.31 1.26 -7.16
N LEU A 98 21.31 2.18 -8.13
CA LEU A 98 21.77 1.89 -9.50
C LEU A 98 23.25 1.56 -9.54
N VAL A 99 24.09 2.31 -8.79
CA VAL A 99 25.52 2.03 -8.67
C VAL A 99 25.75 0.63 -8.06
N ASP A 100 25.04 0.26 -7.00
CA ASP A 100 25.12 -1.07 -6.39
C ASP A 100 24.69 -2.18 -7.37
N THR A 101 23.62 -1.93 -8.13
CA THR A 101 23.14 -2.87 -9.16
C THR A 101 24.18 -3.06 -10.24
N ILE A 102 24.82 -1.99 -10.73
CA ILE A 102 25.93 -2.05 -11.70
C ILE A 102 27.09 -2.87 -11.13
N ALA A 103 27.44 -2.70 -9.85
CA ALA A 103 28.49 -3.47 -9.20
C ALA A 103 28.16 -4.97 -9.17
N LYS A 104 26.92 -5.35 -8.85
CA LYS A 104 26.43 -6.75 -8.90
C LYS A 104 26.51 -7.32 -10.33
N VAL A 105 26.04 -6.56 -11.33
CA VAL A 105 26.14 -6.97 -12.76
C VAL A 105 27.60 -7.23 -13.14
N ARG A 106 28.53 -6.35 -12.75
CA ARG A 106 29.96 -6.51 -13.03
C ARG A 106 30.54 -7.76 -12.37
N GLY A 107 30.17 -8.04 -11.11
CA GLY A 107 30.56 -9.26 -10.40
C GLY A 107 30.08 -10.53 -11.12
N LEU A 108 28.81 -10.56 -11.53
CA LEU A 108 28.25 -11.66 -12.32
C LEU A 108 28.97 -11.87 -13.66
N ARG A 109 29.25 -10.78 -14.39
CA ARG A 109 29.99 -10.85 -15.66
C ARG A 109 31.41 -11.39 -15.47
N ALA A 110 32.09 -11.03 -14.39
CA ALA A 110 33.42 -11.55 -14.06
C ALA A 110 33.36 -13.05 -13.71
N GLY A 111 32.39 -13.48 -12.89
CA GLY A 111 32.17 -14.89 -12.57
C GLY A 111 31.91 -15.75 -13.81
N LEU A 112 31.07 -15.27 -14.73
CA LEU A 112 30.82 -15.94 -16.01
C LEU A 112 32.09 -16.05 -16.88
N ALA A 113 32.93 -15.02 -16.91
CA ALA A 113 34.21 -15.06 -17.63
C ALA A 113 35.19 -16.10 -17.05
N GLU A 114 35.06 -16.42 -15.77
CA GLU A 114 35.81 -17.46 -15.07
C GLU A 114 35.12 -18.85 -15.13
N GLY A 115 34.02 -18.98 -15.88
CA GLY A 115 33.26 -20.23 -16.01
C GLY A 115 32.35 -20.56 -14.82
N ARG A 116 32.15 -19.63 -13.88
CA ARG A 116 31.20 -19.78 -12.76
C ARG A 116 29.80 -19.37 -13.22
N ALA A 117 28.85 -20.30 -13.16
CA ALA A 117 27.44 -20.00 -13.38
C ALA A 117 26.89 -19.12 -12.23
N PRO A 118 25.90 -18.25 -12.48
CA PRO A 118 25.23 -17.49 -11.43
C PRO A 118 24.55 -18.45 -10.46
N ALA A 119 24.51 -18.10 -9.17
CA ALA A 119 23.78 -18.90 -8.20
C ALA A 119 22.27 -18.87 -8.48
N ASP A 120 21.55 -19.88 -7.99
CA ASP A 120 20.10 -19.97 -8.17
C ASP A 120 19.39 -18.71 -7.64
N GLY A 121 18.54 -18.13 -8.49
CA GLY A 121 17.78 -16.91 -8.19
C GLY A 121 18.60 -15.62 -8.08
N GLU A 122 19.91 -15.65 -8.37
CA GLU A 122 20.77 -14.45 -8.36
C GLU A 122 20.39 -13.49 -9.50
N LEU A 123 20.13 -14.02 -10.70
CA LEU A 123 19.64 -13.25 -11.85
C LEU A 123 18.27 -12.61 -11.59
N THR A 124 17.35 -13.33 -10.94
CA THR A 124 16.02 -12.79 -10.60
C THR A 124 16.11 -11.63 -9.61
N ARG A 125 16.97 -11.75 -8.59
CA ARG A 125 17.23 -10.67 -7.61
C ARG A 125 17.90 -9.45 -8.24
N LEU A 126 18.73 -9.65 -9.26
CA LEU A 126 19.33 -8.57 -10.03
C LEU A 126 18.29 -7.75 -10.79
N LEU A 127 17.31 -8.43 -11.40
CA LEU A 127 16.25 -7.81 -12.20
C LEU A 127 15.16 -7.15 -11.33
N ASN A 128 14.95 -7.66 -10.11
CA ASN A 128 13.90 -7.21 -9.19
C ASN A 128 14.47 -6.74 -7.83
N PRO A 129 15.16 -5.59 -7.77
CA PRO A 129 15.92 -5.16 -6.58
C PRO A 129 15.08 -4.80 -5.32
N GLY A 130 13.76 -4.94 -5.35
CA GLY A 130 12.88 -4.80 -4.17
C GLY A 130 12.17 -6.09 -3.76
N VAL A 131 12.35 -7.18 -4.50
CA VAL A 131 11.76 -8.48 -4.20
C VAL A 131 12.73 -9.27 -3.33
N THR A 132 12.31 -9.58 -2.11
CA THR A 132 13.12 -10.43 -1.23
C THR A 132 12.94 -11.90 -1.61
N SER A 133 13.97 -12.69 -1.34
CA SER A 133 13.92 -14.14 -1.54
C SER A 133 12.73 -14.73 -0.80
N GLY A 134 12.03 -15.60 -1.51
CA GLY A 134 10.87 -16.29 -1.00
C GLY A 134 11.10 -17.14 0.25
N THR A 135 10.00 -17.65 0.80
CA THR A 135 10.03 -18.63 1.89
C THR A 135 9.20 -19.85 1.52
N ALA A 136 9.59 -21.00 2.03
CA ALA A 136 8.85 -22.23 1.86
C ALA A 136 8.77 -22.96 3.21
N PHE A 137 7.55 -23.32 3.60
CA PHE A 137 7.27 -23.97 4.88
C PHE A 137 6.03 -24.84 4.76
N ASP A 138 5.85 -25.73 5.73
CA ASP A 138 4.69 -26.61 5.77
C ASP A 138 3.54 -25.87 6.46
N LEU A 139 2.37 -25.88 5.83
CA LEU A 139 1.23 -25.10 6.28
C LEU A 139 0.69 -25.62 7.63
N PRO A 140 0.29 -24.72 8.53
CA PRO A 140 -0.39 -25.12 9.75
C PRO A 140 -1.79 -25.68 9.44
N TRP A 141 -2.46 -26.23 10.45
CA TRP A 141 -3.90 -26.44 10.39
C TRP A 141 -4.60 -25.11 9.99
N PRO A 142 -5.63 -25.08 9.12
CA PRO A 142 -6.46 -26.20 8.65
C PRO A 142 -5.94 -26.95 7.41
N TRP A 143 -4.80 -26.55 6.83
CA TRP A 143 -4.32 -27.10 5.55
C TRP A 143 -3.54 -28.40 5.68
N GLY A 144 -3.04 -28.73 6.87
CA GLY A 144 -2.48 -30.05 7.16
C GLY A 144 -1.12 -30.32 6.53
N GLY A 145 -0.09 -29.54 6.85
CA GLY A 145 1.32 -29.86 6.52
C GLY A 145 1.67 -29.77 5.04
N GLU A 146 0.74 -29.36 4.18
CA GLU A 146 1.01 -29.13 2.77
C GLU A 146 2.12 -28.09 2.59
N ARG A 147 3.00 -28.33 1.61
CA ARG A 147 4.12 -27.43 1.34
C ARG A 147 3.62 -26.15 0.68
N PHE A 148 3.81 -25.02 1.36
CA PHE A 148 3.57 -23.70 0.79
C PHE A 148 4.89 -23.05 0.40
N GLU A 149 4.92 -22.47 -0.80
CA GLU A 149 6.07 -21.75 -1.33
C GLU A 149 5.62 -20.37 -1.80
N LEU A 150 6.17 -19.34 -1.19
CA LEU A 150 6.05 -17.95 -1.63
C LEU A 150 7.38 -17.55 -2.23
N ARG A 151 7.55 -17.68 -3.55
CA ARG A 151 8.85 -17.49 -4.24
C ARG A 151 9.39 -16.07 -4.20
N GLU A 152 8.48 -15.10 -4.22
CA GLU A 152 8.79 -13.68 -4.28
C GLU A 152 7.90 -12.94 -3.29
N ILE A 153 8.53 -12.20 -2.37
CA ILE A 153 7.82 -11.33 -1.44
C ILE A 153 7.88 -9.92 -2.01
N ARG A 154 6.71 -9.34 -2.27
CA ARG A 154 6.59 -7.96 -2.75
C ARG A 154 6.71 -6.99 -1.57
N PRO A 155 7.02 -5.70 -1.80
CA PRO A 155 7.02 -4.72 -0.72
C PRO A 155 5.68 -4.65 0.04
N LEU A 156 4.56 -4.88 -0.65
CA LEU A 156 3.22 -4.91 -0.04
C LEU A 156 2.49 -6.20 -0.43
N ASN A 157 2.06 -6.99 0.55
CA ASN A 157 1.38 -8.26 0.33
C ASN A 157 0.09 -8.28 1.13
N TYR A 158 -1.02 -8.70 0.53
CA TYR A 158 -2.31 -8.78 1.20
C TYR A 158 -2.67 -10.23 1.51
N ILE A 159 -3.10 -10.50 2.74
CA ILE A 159 -3.62 -11.80 3.14
C ILE A 159 -5.13 -11.69 3.28
N ILE A 160 -5.86 -12.30 2.35
CA ILE A 160 -7.32 -12.19 2.22
C ILE A 160 -7.96 -13.56 2.42
N GLY A 161 -9.12 -13.58 3.07
CA GLY A 161 -9.93 -14.80 3.18
C GLY A 161 -11.11 -14.63 4.12
N PRO A 162 -12.16 -15.45 3.98
CA PRO A 162 -13.34 -15.37 4.83
C PRO A 162 -13.01 -15.72 6.30
N LEU A 163 -13.96 -15.50 7.20
CA LEU A 163 -13.82 -15.90 8.60
C LEU A 163 -13.60 -17.42 8.68
N GLY A 164 -12.66 -17.86 9.50
CA GLY A 164 -12.36 -19.29 9.67
C GLY A 164 -11.53 -19.94 8.55
N SER A 165 -11.07 -19.19 7.53
CA SER A 165 -10.21 -19.70 6.44
C SER A 165 -8.79 -20.13 6.86
N GLY A 166 -8.38 -19.83 8.09
CA GLY A 166 -7.01 -20.08 8.55
C GLY A 166 -6.03 -18.91 8.32
N LYS A 167 -6.44 -17.83 7.66
CA LYS A 167 -5.56 -16.67 7.33
C LYS A 167 -4.71 -16.13 8.49
N THR A 168 -5.25 -16.05 9.70
CA THR A 168 -4.49 -15.62 10.90
C THR A 168 -3.35 -16.59 11.23
N ARG A 169 -3.57 -17.90 11.07
CA ARG A 169 -2.52 -18.91 11.26
C ARG A 169 -1.46 -18.82 10.18
N LEU A 170 -1.83 -18.54 8.93
CA LEU A 170 -0.86 -18.26 7.88
C LEU A 170 -0.02 -17.01 8.23
N ALA A 171 -0.66 -15.93 8.67
CA ALA A 171 0.01 -14.70 9.05
C ALA A 171 1.02 -14.89 10.20
N LEU A 172 0.62 -15.63 11.25
CA LEU A 172 1.51 -15.99 12.35
C LEU A 172 2.68 -16.88 11.87
N CYS A 173 2.40 -17.86 11.02
CA CYS A 173 3.44 -18.72 10.47
C CYS A 173 4.43 -17.94 9.59
N LEU A 174 3.95 -16.98 8.77
CA LEU A 174 4.82 -16.07 8.02
C LEU A 174 5.72 -15.25 8.95
N ALA A 175 5.18 -14.70 10.03
CA ALA A 175 5.98 -13.96 11.01
C ALA A 175 7.02 -14.84 11.73
N GLU A 176 6.74 -16.12 11.92
CA GLU A 176 7.68 -17.07 12.53
C GLU A 176 8.77 -17.54 11.55
N LYS A 177 8.41 -17.79 10.28
CA LYS A 177 9.31 -18.41 9.29
C LYS A 177 10.11 -17.40 8.48
N LEU A 178 9.68 -16.15 8.40
CA LEU A 178 10.42 -15.09 7.69
C LEU A 178 11.56 -14.54 8.56
N PRO A 179 12.73 -14.24 7.95
CA PRO A 179 13.88 -13.75 8.70
C PRO A 179 13.60 -12.36 9.27
N ASN A 180 13.80 -12.20 10.58
CA ASN A 180 13.58 -10.94 11.30
C ASN A 180 12.19 -10.33 10.99
N ALA A 181 11.15 -11.15 11.08
CA ALA A 181 9.76 -10.71 10.93
C ALA A 181 9.08 -10.57 12.29
N ALA A 182 8.07 -9.70 12.38
CA ALA A 182 7.21 -9.60 13.55
C ALA A 182 5.73 -9.57 13.16
N PHE A 183 4.90 -10.11 14.04
CA PHE A 183 3.45 -10.04 13.94
C PHE A 183 2.95 -8.89 14.82
N LEU A 184 2.12 -8.03 14.23
CA LEU A 184 1.44 -6.93 14.88
C LEU A 184 -0.06 -7.24 14.94
N GLY A 185 -0.52 -7.75 16.08
CA GLY A 185 -1.91 -8.16 16.28
C GLY A 185 -2.81 -7.03 16.75
N LEU A 186 -4.04 -7.38 17.12
CA LEU A 186 -5.08 -6.44 17.55
C LEU A 186 -4.91 -5.93 18.98
N GLU A 187 -4.04 -6.56 19.78
CA GLU A 187 -3.65 -6.10 21.12
C GLU A 187 -3.13 -4.66 21.11
N ARG A 188 -2.57 -4.21 19.97
CA ARG A 188 -2.16 -2.81 19.76
C ARG A 188 -3.30 -1.80 19.95
N ILE A 189 -4.55 -2.20 19.74
CA ILE A 189 -5.71 -1.31 19.83
C ILE A 189 -6.16 -1.13 21.28
N GLN A 190 -5.95 -2.14 22.14
CA GLN A 190 -6.42 -2.12 23.53
C GLN A 190 -5.39 -1.45 24.44
N ASP A 191 -4.11 -1.83 24.33
CA ASP A 191 -3.05 -1.38 25.25
C ASP A 191 -1.89 -0.67 24.54
N GLY A 192 -1.89 -0.65 23.21
CA GLY A 192 -0.74 -0.19 22.42
C GLY A 192 -0.52 1.32 22.44
N HIS A 193 -1.56 2.13 22.69
CA HIS A 193 -1.44 3.58 22.58
C HIS A 193 -0.51 4.18 23.63
N ALA A 194 -0.66 3.80 24.90
CA ALA A 194 0.22 4.27 25.97
C ALA A 194 1.69 3.87 25.73
N ALA A 195 1.93 2.63 25.27
CA ALA A 195 3.26 2.15 24.92
C ALA A 195 3.85 2.92 23.71
N ALA A 196 3.03 3.22 22.71
CA ALA A 196 3.41 4.01 21.55
C ALA A 196 3.84 5.42 21.92
N LEU A 197 3.08 6.10 22.80
CA LEU A 197 3.44 7.41 23.32
C LEU A 197 4.74 7.38 24.13
N ALA A 198 4.93 6.36 24.98
CA ALA A 198 6.16 6.19 25.75
C ALA A 198 7.39 6.01 24.83
N ARG A 199 7.26 5.24 23.74
CA ARG A 199 8.32 5.08 22.73
C ARG A 199 8.64 6.39 22.01
N MET A 200 7.63 7.15 21.60
CA MET A 200 7.83 8.46 20.99
C MET A 200 8.46 9.48 21.95
N ALA A 201 8.14 9.40 23.24
CA ALA A 201 8.78 10.25 24.26
C ALA A 201 10.25 9.87 24.47
N ALA A 202 10.60 8.58 24.35
CA ALA A 202 11.96 8.08 24.51
C ALA A 202 12.83 8.28 23.25
N ASP A 203 12.25 8.29 22.06
CA ASP A 203 12.94 8.43 20.78
C ASP A 203 12.41 9.62 19.97
N VAL A 204 13.15 10.73 20.02
CA VAL A 204 12.83 11.99 19.31
C VAL A 204 12.87 11.81 17.79
N ALA A 205 13.73 10.93 17.27
CA ALA A 205 13.84 10.70 15.83
C ALA A 205 12.64 9.92 15.32
N LEU A 206 12.21 8.88 16.06
CA LEU A 206 10.97 8.16 15.79
C LEU A 206 9.76 9.10 15.87
N LYS A 207 9.66 9.90 16.94
CA LYS A 207 8.59 10.90 17.07
C LYS A 207 8.52 11.82 15.85
N SER A 208 9.67 12.34 15.41
CA SER A 208 9.74 13.22 14.25
C SER A 208 9.28 12.56 12.95
N ARG A 209 9.57 11.26 12.75
CA ARG A 209 9.07 10.49 11.61
C ARG A 209 7.55 10.29 11.70
N VAL A 210 7.05 9.89 12.87
CA VAL A 210 5.62 9.66 13.12
C VAL A 210 4.82 10.95 12.93
N ASP A 211 5.25 12.06 13.53
CA ASP A 211 4.57 13.36 13.41
C ASP A 211 4.51 13.81 11.94
N ARG A 212 5.59 13.62 11.18
CA ARG A 212 5.65 13.96 9.76
C ARG A 212 4.68 13.11 8.93
N THR A 213 4.69 11.79 9.15
CA THR A 213 3.78 10.87 8.46
C THR A 213 2.32 11.16 8.83
N LEU A 214 2.03 11.42 10.10
CA LEU A 214 0.69 11.78 10.57
C LEU A 214 0.20 13.09 9.95
N ALA A 215 1.01 14.15 9.94
CA ALA A 215 0.67 15.41 9.30
C ALA A 215 0.39 15.23 7.80
N TRP A 216 1.18 14.40 7.11
CA TRP A 216 0.95 14.08 5.70
C TRP A 216 -0.38 13.35 5.49
N LEU A 217 -0.71 12.36 6.33
CA LEU A 217 -1.97 11.62 6.28
C LEU A 217 -3.16 12.54 6.56
N ILE A 218 -3.06 13.45 7.53
CA ILE A 218 -4.11 14.45 7.79
C ILE A 218 -4.29 15.36 6.57
N GLY A 219 -3.21 15.74 5.88
CA GLY A 219 -3.28 16.47 4.61
C GLY A 219 -3.97 15.69 3.48
N GLU A 220 -3.92 14.36 3.53
CA GLU A 220 -4.71 13.47 2.66
C GLU A 220 -6.17 13.31 3.11
N GLY A 221 -6.54 13.85 4.26
CA GLY A 221 -7.89 13.78 4.84
C GLY A 221 -8.08 12.70 5.90
N ALA A 222 -7.01 12.10 6.41
CA ALA A 222 -7.08 11.21 7.57
C ALA A 222 -7.52 11.96 8.83
N VAL A 223 -8.12 11.22 9.76
CA VAL A 223 -8.45 11.67 11.11
C VAL A 223 -7.47 11.04 12.08
N GLU A 224 -6.85 11.86 12.93
CA GLU A 224 -5.98 11.36 13.99
C GLU A 224 -6.79 10.51 14.99
N SER A 225 -6.25 9.34 15.33
CA SER A 225 -6.83 8.44 16.32
C SER A 225 -5.74 7.65 17.05
N GLU A 226 -6.04 7.14 18.24
CA GLU A 226 -5.12 6.30 18.99
C GLU A 226 -4.65 5.06 18.19
N ALA A 227 -5.56 4.48 17.41
CA ALA A 227 -5.28 3.35 16.53
C ALA A 227 -4.30 3.73 15.41
N LEU A 228 -4.47 4.91 14.80
CA LEU A 228 -3.57 5.41 13.77
C LEU A 228 -2.19 5.67 14.36
N THR A 229 -2.10 6.41 15.46
CA THR A 229 -0.83 6.76 16.11
C THR A 229 -0.05 5.52 16.51
N THR A 230 -0.71 4.53 17.11
CA THR A 230 -0.08 3.24 17.47
C THR A 230 0.46 2.52 16.23
N LEU A 231 -0.33 2.45 15.15
CA LEU A 231 0.11 1.81 13.91
C LEU A 231 1.31 2.53 13.28
N LEU A 232 1.32 3.86 13.26
CA LEU A 232 2.42 4.66 12.71
C LEU A 232 3.70 4.47 13.52
N VAL A 233 3.62 4.40 14.84
CA VAL A 233 4.78 4.11 15.69
C VAL A 233 5.40 2.77 15.30
N GLU A 234 4.61 1.72 15.11
CA GLU A 234 5.15 0.43 14.67
C GLU A 234 5.72 0.50 13.26
N LEU A 235 5.04 1.19 12.34
CA LEU A 235 5.48 1.35 10.94
C LEU A 235 6.81 2.12 10.79
N GLU A 236 7.01 3.15 11.61
CA GLU A 236 8.18 4.05 11.55
C GLU A 236 9.32 3.68 12.49
N SER A 237 9.11 2.70 13.36
CA SER A 237 10.16 2.16 14.21
C SER A 237 11.19 1.38 13.41
N GLU A 238 12.46 1.59 13.76
CA GLU A 238 13.52 0.66 13.38
C GLU A 238 13.21 -0.69 14.02
N GLY A 239 13.24 -1.76 13.23
CA GLY A 239 12.78 -3.05 13.72
C GLY A 239 12.82 -4.13 12.65
N PRO A 240 11.81 -5.00 12.59
CA PRO A 240 11.86 -6.18 11.74
C PRO A 240 11.95 -5.80 10.26
N ALA A 241 12.65 -6.63 9.49
CA ALA A 241 12.76 -6.54 8.05
C ALA A 241 11.41 -6.82 7.35
N THR A 242 10.49 -7.50 8.03
CA THR A 242 9.12 -7.74 7.56
C THR A 242 8.11 -7.53 8.70
N LEU A 243 7.01 -6.84 8.44
CA LEU A 243 5.92 -6.72 9.41
C LEU A 243 4.65 -7.39 8.88
N VAL A 244 4.06 -8.27 9.68
CA VAL A 244 2.75 -8.88 9.41
C VAL A 244 1.70 -8.20 10.29
N VAL A 245 0.79 -7.44 9.70
CA VAL A 245 -0.18 -6.61 10.41
C VAL A 245 -1.57 -7.24 10.32
N ASP A 246 -2.14 -7.58 11.47
CA ASP A 246 -3.52 -8.06 11.54
C ASP A 246 -4.50 -6.90 11.40
N MET A 247 -5.50 -7.05 10.53
CA MET A 247 -6.60 -6.09 10.32
C MET A 247 -6.11 -4.64 10.34
N VAL A 248 -5.29 -4.25 9.36
CA VAL A 248 -4.59 -2.95 9.33
C VAL A 248 -5.54 -1.75 9.48
N GLU A 249 -6.78 -1.90 9.00
CA GLU A 249 -7.83 -0.90 9.07
C GLU A 249 -8.56 -0.77 10.43
N GLN A 250 -8.27 -1.63 11.40
CA GLN A 250 -9.02 -1.67 12.65
C GLN A 250 -8.86 -0.34 13.43
N GLY A 251 -9.98 0.26 13.80
CA GLY A 251 -10.00 1.56 14.51
C GLY A 251 -9.78 2.79 13.62
N LEU A 252 -9.75 2.61 12.28
CA LEU A 252 -9.58 3.69 11.31
C LEU A 252 -10.87 3.94 10.54
N ASP A 253 -11.24 5.20 10.35
CA ASP A 253 -12.34 5.56 9.47
C ASP A 253 -11.97 5.38 7.98
N GLN A 254 -12.93 5.57 7.08
CA GLN A 254 -12.69 5.37 5.65
C GLN A 254 -11.62 6.30 5.09
N ALA A 255 -11.66 7.58 5.43
CA ALA A 255 -10.72 8.57 4.89
C ALA A 255 -9.28 8.27 5.34
N THR A 256 -9.12 7.85 6.60
CA THR A 256 -7.84 7.43 7.17
C THR A 256 -7.31 6.16 6.51
N GLN A 257 -8.18 5.17 6.22
CA GLN A 257 -7.78 3.98 5.48
C GLN A 257 -7.29 4.31 4.06
N GLU A 258 -8.03 5.17 3.34
CA GLU A 258 -7.66 5.60 1.99
C GLU A 258 -6.33 6.38 2.00
N ALA A 259 -6.11 7.28 2.96
CA ALA A 259 -4.85 8.00 3.13
C ALA A 259 -3.68 7.05 3.46
N LEU A 260 -3.92 6.11 4.38
CA LEU A 260 -2.91 5.14 4.83
C LEU A 260 -2.43 4.28 3.66
N ILE A 261 -3.33 3.73 2.84
CA ILE A 261 -2.88 2.88 1.72
C ILE A 261 -2.07 3.67 0.68
N VAL A 262 -2.40 4.94 0.44
CA VAL A 262 -1.58 5.79 -0.44
C VAL A 262 -0.17 5.93 0.14
N HIS A 263 -0.04 6.20 1.44
CA HIS A 263 1.25 6.28 2.11
C HIS A 263 2.03 4.95 2.02
N LEU A 264 1.39 3.81 2.30
CA LEU A 264 2.03 2.50 2.27
C LEU A 264 2.53 2.13 0.86
N ARG A 265 1.77 2.48 -0.19
CA ARG A 265 2.21 2.29 -1.59
C ARG A 265 3.39 3.19 -1.96
N GLN A 266 3.43 4.42 -1.46
CA GLN A 266 4.60 5.29 -1.65
C GLN A 266 5.83 4.72 -0.95
N ARG A 267 5.66 4.21 0.27
CA ARG A 267 6.73 3.54 1.03
C ARG A 267 7.23 2.28 0.32
N ALA A 268 6.33 1.48 -0.24
CA ALA A 268 6.65 0.29 -1.04
C ALA A 268 7.56 0.65 -2.23
N LYS A 269 7.20 1.70 -3.00
CA LYS A 269 8.00 2.19 -4.13
C LYS A 269 9.37 2.73 -3.72
N ALA A 270 9.49 3.27 -2.51
CA ALA A 270 10.74 3.80 -1.96
C ALA A 270 11.65 2.70 -1.39
N GLY A 271 11.33 1.41 -1.56
CA GLY A 271 12.13 0.31 -1.03
C GLY A 271 12.00 0.14 0.48
N GLY A 272 10.86 0.54 1.07
CA GLY A 272 10.57 0.27 2.47
C GLY A 272 10.50 -1.24 2.77
N ARG A 273 10.57 -1.58 4.06
CA ARG A 273 10.45 -2.98 4.52
C ARG A 273 9.18 -3.67 4.01
N ALA A 274 9.24 -4.98 3.82
CA ALA A 274 8.10 -5.75 3.34
C ALA A 274 6.95 -5.76 4.37
N LEU A 275 5.72 -5.61 3.90
CA LEU A 275 4.52 -5.63 4.71
C LEU A 275 3.58 -6.76 4.24
N PHE A 276 3.04 -7.51 5.19
CA PHE A 276 1.91 -8.42 4.99
C PHE A 276 0.70 -7.87 5.72
N LEU A 277 -0.31 -7.42 4.99
CA LEU A 277 -1.51 -6.80 5.54
C LEU A 277 -2.67 -7.77 5.47
N MET A 278 -3.19 -8.16 6.62
CA MET A 278 -4.53 -8.73 6.68
C MET A 278 -5.54 -7.58 6.61
N THR A 279 -6.47 -7.67 5.67
CA THR A 279 -7.53 -6.68 5.52
C THR A 279 -8.81 -7.29 4.99
N ARG A 280 -9.93 -6.68 5.33
CA ARG A 280 -11.24 -6.92 4.69
C ARG A 280 -11.80 -5.64 4.07
N SER A 281 -11.00 -4.57 3.99
CA SER A 281 -11.46 -3.26 3.59
C SER A 281 -11.24 -3.04 2.11
N SER A 282 -12.29 -2.70 1.38
CA SER A 282 -12.15 -2.21 0.00
C SER A 282 -11.55 -0.80 -0.08
N ALA A 283 -11.42 -0.08 1.03
CA ALA A 283 -10.69 1.19 1.10
C ALA A 283 -9.17 0.98 1.19
N ILE A 284 -8.73 -0.15 1.77
CA ILE A 284 -7.32 -0.55 1.81
C ILE A 284 -6.95 -1.32 0.54
N LEU A 285 -7.70 -2.37 0.19
CA LEU A 285 -7.45 -3.19 -0.99
C LEU A 285 -8.44 -2.86 -2.10
N ASP A 286 -8.05 -1.92 -2.97
CA ASP A 286 -8.72 -1.67 -4.25
C ASP A 286 -8.07 -2.53 -5.35
N LEU A 287 -8.79 -3.56 -5.81
CA LEU A 287 -8.31 -4.50 -6.81
C LEU A 287 -7.99 -3.84 -8.15
N ALA A 288 -8.63 -2.72 -8.48
CA ALA A 288 -8.34 -1.99 -9.72
C ALA A 288 -7.06 -1.15 -9.63
N ALA A 289 -6.48 -0.99 -8.43
CA ALA A 289 -5.32 -0.15 -8.17
C ALA A 289 -4.04 -0.93 -7.83
N ILE A 290 -4.08 -2.26 -7.92
CA ILE A 290 -2.95 -3.13 -7.58
C ILE A 290 -1.81 -2.94 -8.59
N GLY A 291 -0.64 -2.56 -8.08
CA GLY A 291 0.58 -2.38 -8.85
C GLY A 291 1.53 -3.59 -8.85
N PRO A 292 2.70 -3.46 -9.50
CA PRO A 292 3.72 -4.52 -9.55
C PRO A 292 4.42 -4.77 -8.20
N ASP A 293 4.35 -3.82 -7.27
CA ASP A 293 4.93 -3.91 -5.92
C ASP A 293 3.95 -4.55 -4.92
N GLU A 294 2.82 -5.06 -5.41
CA GLU A 294 1.73 -5.59 -4.61
C GLU A 294 1.43 -7.06 -4.96
N SER A 295 1.12 -7.88 -3.97
CA SER A 295 0.65 -9.25 -4.17
C SER A 295 -0.58 -9.56 -3.31
N ILE A 296 -1.44 -10.49 -3.75
CA ILE A 296 -2.60 -10.93 -2.99
C ILE A 296 -2.47 -12.43 -2.75
N ILE A 297 -2.56 -12.84 -1.48
CA ILE A 297 -2.60 -14.23 -1.03
C ILE A 297 -4.02 -14.50 -0.53
N LEU A 298 -4.74 -15.38 -1.21
CA LEU A 298 -6.06 -15.83 -0.82
C LEU A 298 -5.96 -17.09 0.05
N CYS A 299 -6.64 -17.09 1.19
CA CYS A 299 -6.96 -18.25 2.02
C CYS A 299 -8.43 -18.63 1.79
N PRO A 300 -8.73 -19.66 0.98
CA PRO A 300 -10.11 -19.99 0.61
C PRO A 300 -10.97 -20.55 1.76
N ALA A 301 -12.29 -20.47 1.61
CA ALA A 301 -13.26 -20.97 2.60
C ALA A 301 -13.25 -22.49 2.77
N ASN A 302 -12.95 -23.22 1.69
CA ASN A 302 -12.93 -24.68 1.63
C ASN A 302 -11.62 -25.28 2.19
N HIS A 303 -10.77 -24.46 2.81
CA HIS A 303 -9.47 -24.86 3.36
C HIS A 303 -8.53 -25.51 2.33
N SER A 304 -8.67 -25.21 1.04
CA SER A 304 -7.58 -25.46 0.10
C SER A 304 -6.37 -24.58 0.46
N PRO A 305 -5.14 -24.98 0.10
CA PRO A 305 -3.93 -24.21 0.38
C PRO A 305 -4.04 -22.75 -0.06
N PRO A 306 -3.35 -21.82 0.65
CA PRO A 306 -3.29 -20.44 0.23
C PRO A 306 -2.66 -20.29 -1.15
N THR A 307 -3.22 -19.40 -1.98
CA THR A 307 -2.74 -19.18 -3.35
C THR A 307 -2.54 -17.71 -3.65
N LEU A 308 -1.60 -17.41 -4.55
CA LEU A 308 -1.45 -16.07 -5.11
C LEU A 308 -2.58 -15.80 -6.11
N VAL A 309 -3.18 -14.62 -6.01
CA VAL A 309 -4.29 -14.18 -6.86
C VAL A 309 -3.87 -12.97 -7.67
N ALA A 310 -4.12 -13.04 -8.99
CA ALA A 310 -3.96 -11.89 -9.86
C ALA A 310 -5.15 -10.93 -9.71
N ALA A 311 -4.90 -9.62 -9.70
CA ALA A 311 -5.93 -8.61 -9.48
C ALA A 311 -6.74 -8.27 -10.75
N TYR A 312 -7.04 -9.28 -11.58
CA TYR A 312 -7.80 -9.10 -12.82
C TYR A 312 -9.08 -9.97 -12.81
N PRO A 313 -10.24 -9.41 -13.18
CA PRO A 313 -11.49 -10.15 -13.29
C PRO A 313 -11.35 -11.43 -14.14
N GLY A 314 -11.94 -12.52 -13.67
CA GLY A 314 -11.90 -13.83 -14.34
C GLY A 314 -10.67 -14.68 -14.05
N THR A 315 -9.67 -14.17 -13.33
CA THR A 315 -8.54 -15.00 -12.88
C THR A 315 -8.93 -15.86 -11.66
N PRO A 316 -8.32 -17.05 -11.49
CA PRO A 316 -8.62 -17.92 -10.35
C PRO A 316 -8.45 -17.21 -9.00
N GLY A 317 -9.48 -17.28 -8.16
CA GLY A 317 -9.49 -16.65 -6.83
C GLY A 317 -9.91 -15.18 -6.80
N TYR A 318 -10.00 -14.48 -7.95
CA TYR A 318 -10.37 -13.07 -7.98
C TYR A 318 -11.73 -12.79 -7.33
N GLU A 319 -12.77 -13.54 -7.71
CA GLU A 319 -14.12 -13.37 -7.15
C GLU A 319 -14.17 -13.70 -5.66
N ALA A 320 -13.40 -14.70 -5.21
CA ALA A 320 -13.29 -15.05 -3.80
C ALA A 320 -12.60 -13.94 -2.98
N VAL A 321 -11.60 -13.27 -3.54
CA VAL A 321 -11.01 -12.07 -2.93
C VAL A 321 -12.03 -10.93 -2.89
N ALA A 322 -12.69 -10.63 -4.02
CA ALA A 322 -13.64 -9.53 -4.13
C ALA A 322 -14.79 -9.66 -3.12
N THR A 323 -15.33 -10.86 -2.93
CA THR A 323 -16.39 -11.16 -1.95
C THR A 323 -15.94 -11.05 -0.49
N CYS A 324 -14.64 -11.09 -0.21
CA CYS A 324 -14.09 -10.89 1.13
C CYS A 324 -13.92 -9.39 1.50
N LEU A 325 -14.04 -8.49 0.52
CA LEU A 325 -13.82 -7.07 0.68
C LEU A 325 -15.15 -6.33 0.79
N ALA A 326 -15.23 -5.40 1.74
CA ALA A 326 -16.39 -4.56 1.93
C ALA A 326 -15.99 -3.15 2.34
N SER A 327 -16.88 -2.18 2.05
CA SER A 327 -16.65 -0.80 2.48
C SER A 327 -16.63 -0.71 4.01
N PRO A 328 -15.95 0.30 4.58
CA PRO A 328 -15.95 0.53 6.03
C PRO A 328 -17.36 0.60 6.63
N GLU A 329 -18.31 1.24 5.93
CA GLU A 329 -19.71 1.33 6.36
C GLU A 329 -20.41 -0.03 6.43
N VAL A 330 -20.28 -0.86 5.38
CA VAL A 330 -20.87 -2.21 5.36
C VAL A 330 -20.28 -3.05 6.49
N ARG A 331 -18.98 -2.92 6.72
CA ARG A 331 -18.29 -3.64 7.78
C ARG A 331 -18.72 -3.23 9.17
N ALA A 332 -18.88 -1.93 9.44
CA ALA A 332 -19.38 -1.44 10.72
C ALA A 332 -20.73 -2.06 11.07
N ARG A 333 -21.61 -2.27 10.08
CA ARG A 333 -22.91 -2.95 10.26
C ARG A 333 -22.77 -4.45 10.57
N THR A 334 -21.74 -5.11 10.04
CA THR A 334 -21.51 -6.55 10.25
C THR A 334 -20.58 -6.88 11.43
N ALA A 335 -19.91 -5.88 12.03
CA ALA A 335 -18.91 -6.08 13.08
C ALA A 335 -19.47 -6.73 14.36
N GLY A 336 -20.78 -6.62 14.60
CA GLY A 336 -21.50 -7.27 15.71
C GLY A 336 -22.23 -8.57 15.35
N MET A 337 -22.30 -8.95 14.06
CA MET A 337 -22.88 -10.24 13.64
C MET A 337 -21.82 -11.33 13.70
N ILE A 338 -21.28 -11.58 14.90
CA ILE A 338 -20.54 -12.81 15.16
C ILE A 338 -21.58 -13.92 15.19
N ALA A 339 -21.47 -14.84 14.24
CA ALA A 339 -22.30 -16.03 14.13
C ALA A 339 -22.35 -16.76 15.48
N TRP A 340 -23.53 -16.75 16.10
CA TRP A 340 -23.92 -17.69 17.14
C TRP A 340 -23.63 -19.10 16.62
N ARG A 341 -22.65 -19.77 17.21
CA ARG A 341 -22.54 -21.23 17.13
C ARG A 341 -23.31 -21.78 18.34
N PRO A 342 -24.31 -22.65 18.15
CA PRO A 342 -24.78 -23.43 19.27
C PRO A 342 -23.62 -24.32 19.75
N GLU A 343 -23.38 -24.32 21.05
CA GLU A 343 -22.46 -25.27 21.68
C GLU A 343 -22.93 -26.69 21.29
N ALA A 344 -22.01 -27.46 20.72
CA ALA A 344 -22.29 -28.86 20.42
C ALA A 344 -22.45 -29.60 21.76
N ALA A 345 -23.65 -30.18 21.96
CA ALA A 345 -23.98 -31.09 23.04
C ALA A 345 -23.22 -32.41 22.95
#